data_AF-A0A183BTY6-F1
#
_entry.id   AF-A0A183BTY6-F1
#
_cell.length_a   1.000
_cell.length_b   1.000
_cell.length_c   1.000
_cell.angle_alpha   90.00
_cell.angle_beta   90.00
_cell.angle_gamma   90.00
#
_symmetry.space_group_name_H-M   'P 1'
#
loop_
_entity.id
_entity.type
_entity.pdbx_description
1 polymer ?
#
loop_
_entity_poly.entity_id
_entity_poly.type
_entity_poly.pdbx_seq_one_letter_code
_entity_poly.pdbx_strand_id
1 'polypeptide(L)'
;MKMINFNSLVIFIFLFGINNGANTNDPETTGKVEAITENPFDFDEENVQTLVEDAIDWAHNIFLVMRTPDHKDRSDVVQNVPFTLFPSPFPREMFKEAVDVAKAMSLLYFRVSRDFEFLKMVYKDVRETDVSIRNYMKICEEVYNEGIKQPVSIYLQRSDYMVHVKEDGAEKKFELKQIEVNGGSIGGANGIPPRIAEIHARTLAKACMPNLPEDVLPRSKEARSASASMLLTAWNKFNNPKAIIVSLVLKDRSKWHFCKRFDEYEIDRITKNRVKIVYLSISEAVQMLRMDEDFTLRLEGKPKSPSLFYELSISKKVQQVLTLPGMVERFFPDPNEAPMVQGIRKTFARMWGLENDDQETREIIADAIAHPERYVLKPNQEGGGKNFWEKELADKLRTLTPKQRAAFILMERLNPLVVQNYLIWPMEKAIYSDVVTEVGVYTYCVYNTKDGTLVHYTQPGQMNRTKLASSNEGGISAGTGVFDSLYLY
;
A
#
# COMPACT_ATOMS: atom_id res chain seq x y z
N MET A 1 -14.05 -33.40 -7.81
CA MET A 1 -14.76 -33.10 -9.06
C MET A 1 -15.31 -31.68 -9.00
N LYS A 2 -14.71 -30.75 -9.74
CA LYS A 2 -15.36 -29.56 -10.33
C LYS A 2 -14.45 -29.06 -11.46
N MET A 3 -14.61 -29.67 -12.63
CA MET A 3 -14.14 -29.08 -13.88
C MET A 3 -14.94 -27.80 -14.13
N ILE A 4 -14.30 -26.63 -14.11
CA ILE A 4 -14.99 -25.37 -14.39
C ILE A 4 -14.46 -24.84 -15.72
N ASN A 5 -15.09 -25.27 -16.82
CA ASN A 5 -14.71 -24.93 -18.19
C ASN A 5 -15.31 -23.57 -18.65
N PHE A 6 -14.67 -22.42 -18.37
CA PHE A 6 -15.02 -21.10 -18.94
C PHE A 6 -13.81 -20.23 -19.30
N ASN A 7 -13.89 -19.51 -20.45
CA ASN A 7 -12.96 -18.46 -20.89
C ASN A 7 -12.69 -17.48 -19.73
N SER A 8 -11.52 -16.83 -19.65
CA SER A 8 -11.18 -16.02 -18.48
C SER A 8 -10.51 -14.70 -18.86
N LEU A 9 -10.75 -13.67 -18.06
CA LEU A 9 -9.93 -12.47 -17.96
C LEU A 9 -9.21 -12.56 -16.62
N VAL A 10 -7.89 -12.67 -16.60
CA VAL A 10 -7.18 -12.67 -15.31
C VAL A 10 -6.71 -11.28 -15.02
N ILE A 11 -7.26 -10.74 -13.93
CA ILE A 11 -6.84 -9.49 -13.35
C ILE A 11 -5.99 -9.87 -12.14
N PHE A 12 -4.69 -9.65 -12.25
CA PHE A 12 -3.79 -9.80 -11.12
C PHE A 12 -4.03 -8.65 -10.15
N ILE A 13 -4.90 -8.86 -9.19
CA ILE A 13 -4.78 -8.18 -7.90
C ILE A 13 -3.94 -9.13 -7.06
N PHE A 14 -2.64 -8.85 -6.92
CA PHE A 14 -1.88 -9.47 -5.86
C PHE A 14 -2.62 -9.19 -4.56
N LEU A 15 -2.89 -10.18 -3.74
CA LEU A 15 -3.29 -9.99 -2.34
C LEU A 15 -2.20 -10.62 -1.47
N PHE A 16 -1.34 -9.72 -1.02
CA PHE A 16 -0.16 -9.67 -0.17
C PHE A 16 1.17 -9.92 -0.89
N GLY A 17 2.24 -9.23 -0.44
CA GLY A 17 3.58 -9.27 -1.04
C GLY A 17 4.25 -10.63 -0.97
N ILE A 18 5.05 -10.95 -2.00
CA ILE A 18 5.74 -12.23 -2.16
C ILE A 18 6.66 -12.48 -0.97
N ASN A 19 6.21 -13.31 -0.03
CA ASN A 19 7.00 -13.76 1.10
C ASN A 19 7.73 -15.04 0.67
N ASN A 20 8.88 -14.90 0.03
CA ASN A 20 9.78 -16.03 -0.20
C ASN A 20 10.46 -16.37 1.13
N GLY A 21 9.97 -17.42 1.78
CA GLY A 21 10.71 -18.25 2.73
C GLY A 21 11.63 -17.51 3.71
N ALA A 22 11.06 -16.96 4.77
CA ALA A 22 11.77 -16.87 6.04
C ALA A 22 10.81 -17.28 7.14
N ASN A 23 11.15 -18.36 7.86
CA ASN A 23 10.65 -18.57 9.21
C ASN A 23 11.01 -17.32 10.01
N THR A 24 10.07 -16.39 10.12
CA THR A 24 10.13 -15.34 11.12
C THR A 24 9.59 -15.96 12.39
N ASN A 25 10.47 -16.68 13.08
CA ASN A 25 10.44 -16.65 14.54
C ASN A 25 10.85 -15.21 14.89
N ASP A 26 9.89 -14.30 14.80
CA ASP A 26 10.05 -12.98 15.38
C ASP A 26 10.03 -13.22 16.90
N PRO A 27 11.11 -12.91 17.63
CA PRO A 27 11.04 -12.95 19.08
C PRO A 27 9.94 -11.98 19.49
N GLU A 28 9.03 -12.44 20.35
CA GLU A 28 8.05 -11.61 21.03
C GLU A 28 8.76 -10.38 21.62
N THR A 29 8.77 -9.25 20.92
CA THR A 29 9.05 -7.94 21.51
C THR A 29 7.84 -7.57 22.36
N THR A 30 7.75 -8.21 23.53
CA THR A 30 6.96 -7.77 24.67
C THR A 30 7.66 -6.55 25.29
N GLY A 31 7.80 -5.48 24.51
CA GLY A 31 8.11 -4.17 25.06
C GLY A 31 6.89 -3.71 25.83
N LYS A 32 6.97 -3.66 27.16
CA LYS A 32 5.95 -3.01 27.99
C LYS A 32 5.78 -1.58 27.48
N VAL A 33 4.60 -1.29 26.96
CA VAL A 33 4.21 0.03 26.45
C VAL A 33 4.04 0.97 27.64
N GLU A 34 4.85 2.01 27.73
CA GLU A 34 4.61 3.10 28.68
C GLU A 34 3.45 3.95 28.14
N ALA A 35 2.30 3.84 28.80
CA ALA A 35 1.14 4.68 28.50
C ALA A 35 1.38 6.10 29.00
N ILE A 36 1.06 7.10 28.18
CA ILE A 36 0.99 8.49 28.62
C ILE A 36 -0.33 8.64 29.40
N THR A 37 -0.34 9.38 30.50
CA THR A 37 -1.48 9.39 31.45
C THR A 37 -2.43 10.57 31.30
N GLU A 38 -2.15 11.54 30.43
CA GLU A 38 -2.94 12.78 30.34
C GLU A 38 -3.78 12.84 29.06
N ASN A 39 -5.10 12.69 29.22
CA ASN A 39 -6.10 12.75 28.15
C ASN A 39 -6.40 14.22 27.75
N PRO A 40 -6.21 14.64 26.49
CA PRO A 40 -6.45 16.00 26.00
C PRO A 40 -7.94 16.26 25.75
N PHE A 41 -8.75 15.21 25.75
CA PHE A 41 -10.19 15.32 25.86
C PHE A 41 -10.53 15.23 27.35
N ASP A 42 -11.36 16.16 27.86
CA ASP A 42 -11.78 16.23 29.27
C ASP A 42 -12.74 15.07 29.65
N PHE A 43 -12.39 13.84 29.26
CA PHE A 43 -13.09 12.61 29.57
C PHE A 43 -12.32 11.87 30.66
N ASP A 44 -12.99 11.55 31.76
CA ASP A 44 -12.48 10.57 32.72
C ASP A 44 -12.34 9.17 32.08
N GLU A 45 -11.61 8.26 32.75
CA GLU A 45 -11.35 6.92 32.23
C GLU A 45 -12.63 6.10 31.99
N GLU A 46 -13.68 6.33 32.78
CA GLU A 46 -14.97 5.61 32.67
C GLU A 46 -15.73 6.00 31.39
N ASN A 47 -15.70 7.29 31.03
CA ASN A 47 -16.26 7.78 29.78
C ASN A 47 -15.52 7.22 28.55
N VAL A 48 -14.19 7.14 28.60
CA VAL A 48 -13.40 6.57 27.50
C VAL A 48 -13.67 5.08 27.32
N GLN A 49 -13.73 4.31 28.41
CA GLN A 49 -14.03 2.87 28.33
C GLN A 49 -15.41 2.63 27.70
N THR A 50 -16.40 3.44 28.05
CA THR A 50 -17.74 3.41 27.46
C THR A 50 -17.70 3.69 25.94
N LEU A 51 -16.88 4.64 25.50
CA LEU A 51 -16.69 4.94 24.07
C LEU A 51 -15.99 3.79 23.33
N VAL A 52 -14.98 3.16 23.96
CA VAL A 52 -14.27 2.01 23.41
C VAL A 52 -15.22 0.83 23.19
N GLU A 53 -16.03 0.49 24.19
CA GLU A 53 -17.01 -0.59 24.10
C GLU A 53 -18.04 -0.32 23.01
N ASP A 54 -18.60 0.89 22.94
CA ASP A 54 -19.53 1.25 21.86
C ASP A 54 -18.87 1.20 20.48
N ALA A 55 -17.61 1.61 20.35
CA ALA A 55 -16.90 1.58 19.08
C ALA A 55 -16.64 0.13 18.61
N ILE A 56 -16.31 -0.77 19.54
CA ILE A 56 -16.14 -2.21 19.27
C ILE A 56 -17.47 -2.86 18.87
N ASP A 57 -18.56 -2.56 19.59
CA ASP A 57 -19.91 -3.04 19.27
C ASP A 57 -20.35 -2.53 17.89
N TRP A 58 -20.12 -1.25 17.62
CA TRP A 58 -20.46 -0.66 16.33
C TRP A 58 -19.65 -1.25 15.19
N ALA A 59 -18.35 -1.53 15.39
CA ALA A 59 -17.50 -2.21 14.41
C ALA A 59 -18.10 -3.56 13.98
N HIS A 60 -18.67 -4.33 14.92
CA HIS A 60 -19.36 -5.58 14.59
C HIS A 60 -20.65 -5.34 13.78
N ASN A 61 -21.44 -4.31 14.14
CA ASN A 61 -22.69 -3.98 13.45
C ASN A 61 -22.50 -3.51 12.00
N ILE A 62 -21.37 -2.88 11.69
CA ILE A 62 -21.06 -2.42 10.32
C ILE A 62 -20.17 -3.39 9.54
N PHE A 63 -19.93 -4.60 10.06
CA PHE A 63 -19.09 -5.65 9.47
C PHE A 63 -17.61 -5.26 9.33
N LEU A 64 -17.09 -4.46 10.25
CA LEU A 64 -15.68 -4.12 10.35
C LEU A 64 -14.92 -5.17 11.19
N VAL A 65 -14.92 -6.40 10.70
CA VAL A 65 -14.40 -7.58 11.38
C VAL A 65 -13.40 -8.35 10.52
N MET A 66 -12.56 -9.14 11.19
CA MET A 66 -11.58 -10.05 10.62
C MET A 66 -11.68 -11.43 11.29
N ARG A 67 -11.24 -12.49 10.61
CA ARG A 67 -11.14 -13.80 11.28
C ARG A 67 -10.07 -13.72 12.37
N THR A 68 -10.26 -14.45 13.46
CA THR A 68 -9.25 -14.49 14.51
C THR A 68 -7.95 -15.14 14.02
N PRO A 69 -6.78 -14.83 14.60
CA PRO A 69 -5.50 -15.42 14.20
C PRO A 69 -5.47 -16.96 14.29
N ASP A 70 -6.21 -17.53 15.23
CA ASP A 70 -6.28 -18.98 15.45
C ASP A 70 -7.28 -19.69 14.52
N HIS A 71 -8.24 -18.94 13.95
CA HIS A 71 -9.34 -19.49 13.16
C HIS A 71 -9.40 -18.90 11.74
N LYS A 72 -8.26 -18.92 11.05
CA LYS A 72 -8.11 -18.32 9.70
C LYS A 72 -8.92 -19.00 8.59
N ASP A 73 -9.57 -20.14 8.85
CA ASP A 73 -10.34 -20.94 7.91
C ASP A 73 -11.86 -20.89 8.08
N ARG A 74 -12.36 -20.37 9.21
CA ARG A 74 -13.80 -20.24 9.49
C ARG A 74 -14.20 -18.78 9.69
N SER A 75 -15.43 -18.44 9.30
CA SER A 75 -15.94 -17.05 9.29
C SER A 75 -16.95 -16.74 10.39
N ASP A 76 -17.30 -17.72 11.22
CA ASP A 76 -18.20 -17.62 12.36
C ASP A 76 -17.46 -17.31 13.68
N VAL A 77 -16.13 -17.30 13.66
CA VAL A 77 -15.28 -16.85 14.76
C VAL A 77 -14.47 -15.65 14.29
N VAL A 78 -14.89 -14.46 14.71
CA VAL A 78 -14.37 -13.18 14.24
C VAL A 78 -14.05 -12.25 15.40
N GLN A 79 -13.25 -11.22 15.09
CA GLN A 79 -12.92 -10.13 15.98
C GLN A 79 -12.97 -8.81 15.18
N ASN A 80 -13.05 -7.65 15.84
CA ASN A 80 -12.92 -6.36 15.15
C ASN A 80 -11.56 -6.26 14.44
N VAL A 81 -11.48 -5.42 13.41
CA VAL A 81 -10.15 -4.97 12.93
C VAL A 81 -9.53 -4.05 13.99
N PRO A 82 -8.19 -3.86 14.03
CA PRO A 82 -7.61 -2.84 14.90
C PRO A 82 -7.86 -1.43 14.33
N PHE A 83 -8.28 -0.47 15.15
CA PHE A 83 -8.55 0.91 14.75
C PHE A 83 -8.20 1.91 15.86
N THR A 84 -8.07 3.20 15.54
CA THR A 84 -7.99 4.28 16.53
C THR A 84 -9.37 4.61 17.09
N LEU A 85 -9.51 5.08 18.33
CA LEU A 85 -10.83 5.46 18.86
C LEU A 85 -11.38 6.72 18.18
N PHE A 86 -10.50 7.70 17.96
CA PHE A 86 -10.80 8.99 17.34
C PHE A 86 -10.07 9.13 16.01
N PRO A 87 -10.58 9.95 15.08
CA PRO A 87 -9.82 10.28 13.87
C PRO A 87 -8.60 11.12 14.23
N SER A 88 -7.42 10.77 13.72
CA SER A 88 -6.21 11.54 14.01
C SER A 88 -6.22 12.92 13.33
N PRO A 89 -5.85 14.00 14.05
CA PRO A 89 -5.73 15.33 13.47
C PRO A 89 -4.71 15.39 12.33
N PHE A 90 -5.06 16.01 11.21
CA PHE A 90 -4.21 16.11 10.03
C PHE A 90 -4.38 17.47 9.33
N PRO A 91 -3.29 18.18 8.96
CA PRO A 91 -3.40 19.47 8.28
C PRO A 91 -4.14 19.34 6.94
N ARG A 92 -5.21 20.13 6.76
CA ARG A 92 -6.05 20.09 5.56
C ARG A 92 -5.27 20.27 4.26
N GLU A 93 -4.33 21.21 4.25
CA GLU A 93 -3.51 21.50 3.06
C GLU A 93 -2.63 20.32 2.66
N MET A 94 -2.09 19.57 3.64
CA MET A 94 -1.29 18.38 3.36
C MET A 94 -2.15 17.24 2.82
N PHE A 95 -3.38 17.09 3.33
CA PHE A 95 -4.32 16.09 2.79
C PHE A 95 -4.74 16.45 1.36
N LYS A 96 -5.04 17.73 1.11
CA LYS A 96 -5.37 18.23 -0.22
C LYS A 96 -4.23 18.00 -1.20
N GLU A 97 -2.99 18.27 -0.81
CA GLU A 97 -1.81 18.01 -1.63
C GLU A 97 -1.67 16.53 -2.01
N ALA A 98 -1.90 15.62 -1.05
CA ALA A 98 -1.85 14.17 -1.30
C ALA A 98 -2.92 13.70 -2.30
N VAL A 99 -4.11 14.30 -2.22
CA VAL A 99 -5.22 14.05 -3.15
C VAL A 99 -4.93 14.63 -4.53
N ASP A 100 -4.53 15.90 -4.62
CA ASP A 100 -4.30 16.60 -5.89
C ASP A 100 -3.21 15.92 -6.73
N VAL A 101 -2.14 15.41 -6.10
CA VAL A 101 -1.02 14.75 -6.79
C VAL A 101 -1.34 13.31 -7.22
N ALA A 102 -2.41 12.69 -6.69
CA ALA A 102 -2.67 11.26 -6.84
C ALA A 102 -2.74 10.81 -8.31
N LYS A 103 -3.44 11.57 -9.17
CA LYS A 103 -3.53 11.27 -10.61
C LYS A 103 -2.17 11.33 -11.30
N ALA A 104 -1.39 12.37 -11.02
CA ALA A 104 -0.05 12.55 -11.58
C ALA A 104 0.88 11.42 -11.15
N MET A 105 0.83 11.03 -9.86
CA MET A 105 1.60 9.91 -9.33
C MET A 105 1.20 8.60 -10.00
N SER A 106 -0.09 8.32 -10.20
CA SER A 106 -0.55 7.11 -10.91
C SER A 106 -0.08 7.08 -12.37
N LEU A 107 -0.13 8.23 -13.05
CA LEU A 107 0.33 8.36 -14.43
C LEU A 107 1.85 8.15 -14.54
N LEU A 108 2.64 8.64 -13.58
CA LEU A 108 4.09 8.43 -13.55
C LEU A 108 4.42 6.93 -13.55
N TYR A 109 3.89 6.17 -12.59
CA TYR A 109 4.21 4.74 -12.48
C TYR A 109 3.65 3.91 -13.63
N PHE A 110 2.52 4.32 -14.24
CA PHE A 110 2.06 3.77 -15.52
C PHE A 110 3.06 4.01 -16.66
N ARG A 111 3.64 5.21 -16.78
CA ARG A 111 4.62 5.52 -17.83
C ARG A 111 5.95 4.80 -17.58
N VAL A 112 6.37 4.68 -16.32
CA VAL A 112 7.56 3.92 -15.93
C VAL A 112 7.40 2.43 -16.26
N SER A 113 6.25 1.82 -15.95
CA SER A 113 6.01 0.40 -16.28
C SER A 113 6.04 0.10 -17.78
N ARG A 114 5.88 1.13 -18.62
CA ARG A 114 5.94 1.04 -20.08
C ARG A 114 7.33 1.24 -20.68
N ASP A 115 8.30 1.74 -19.91
CA ASP A 115 9.67 1.96 -20.36
C ASP A 115 10.58 0.85 -19.84
N PHE A 116 10.61 -0.28 -20.54
CA PHE A 116 11.42 -1.43 -20.12
C PHE A 116 12.93 -1.16 -20.18
N GLU A 117 13.38 -0.28 -21.08
CA GLU A 117 14.78 0.13 -21.12
C GLU A 117 15.17 0.91 -19.86
N PHE A 118 14.29 1.78 -19.37
CA PHE A 118 14.48 2.43 -18.08
C PHE A 118 14.53 1.41 -16.94
N LEU A 119 13.62 0.43 -16.89
CA LEU A 119 13.66 -0.61 -15.84
C LEU A 119 14.97 -1.42 -15.91
N LYS A 120 15.45 -1.78 -17.11
CA LYS A 120 16.76 -2.44 -17.28
C LYS A 120 17.92 -1.59 -16.74
N MET A 121 17.89 -0.29 -16.98
CA MET A 121 18.88 0.65 -16.44
C MET A 121 18.84 0.64 -14.90
N VAL A 122 17.64 0.78 -14.30
CA VAL A 122 17.46 0.83 -12.85
C VAL A 122 17.93 -0.45 -12.14
N TYR A 123 17.65 -1.62 -12.72
CA TYR A 123 17.95 -2.91 -12.11
C TYR A 123 19.26 -3.56 -12.54
N LYS A 124 20.09 -2.86 -13.32
CA LYS A 124 21.33 -3.40 -13.89
C LYS A 124 22.22 -4.05 -12.82
N ASP A 125 22.42 -3.36 -11.70
CA ASP A 125 23.30 -3.81 -10.61
C ASP A 125 22.53 -4.63 -9.56
N VAL A 126 21.26 -4.28 -9.28
CA VAL A 126 20.40 -4.98 -8.31
C VAL A 126 20.30 -6.48 -8.63
N ARG A 127 20.12 -6.82 -9.91
CA ARG A 127 19.95 -8.22 -10.36
C ARG A 127 21.21 -9.07 -10.20
N GLU A 128 22.38 -8.47 -9.95
CA GLU A 128 23.61 -9.23 -9.69
C GLU A 128 23.55 -9.99 -8.36
N THR A 129 22.87 -9.43 -7.37
CA THR A 129 22.78 -10.03 -6.03
C THR A 129 21.36 -10.46 -5.64
N ASP A 130 20.33 -9.81 -6.19
CA ASP A 130 18.93 -10.15 -5.91
C ASP A 130 18.39 -11.16 -6.93
N VAL A 131 18.20 -12.41 -6.47
CA VAL A 131 17.71 -13.53 -7.30
C VAL A 131 16.27 -13.31 -7.75
N SER A 132 15.42 -12.73 -6.91
CA SER A 132 14.01 -12.48 -7.24
C SER A 132 13.90 -11.45 -8.36
N ILE A 133 14.58 -10.30 -8.21
CA ILE A 133 14.62 -9.25 -9.23
C ILE A 133 15.23 -9.78 -10.53
N ARG A 134 16.30 -10.58 -10.46
CA ARG A 134 16.89 -11.21 -11.65
C ARG A 134 15.88 -12.06 -12.41
N ASN A 135 15.10 -12.88 -11.69
CA ASN A 135 14.09 -13.73 -12.32
C ASN A 135 12.93 -12.90 -12.88
N TYR A 136 12.50 -11.84 -12.19
CA TYR A 136 11.47 -10.94 -12.70
C TYR A 136 11.90 -10.23 -13.98
N MET A 137 13.14 -9.73 -14.02
CA MET A 137 13.69 -9.08 -15.22
C MET A 137 13.78 -10.03 -16.42
N LYS A 138 14.11 -11.31 -16.20
CA LYS A 138 14.10 -12.33 -17.26
C LYS A 138 12.70 -12.54 -17.85
N ILE A 139 11.69 -12.69 -16.98
CA ILE A 139 10.29 -12.82 -17.41
C ILE A 139 9.85 -11.58 -18.19
N CYS A 140 10.16 -10.38 -17.70
CA CYS A 140 9.86 -9.14 -18.40
C CYS A 140 10.56 -9.05 -19.77
N GLU A 141 11.80 -9.52 -19.88
CA GLU A 141 12.54 -9.53 -21.16
C GLU A 141 11.92 -10.49 -22.17
N GLU A 142 11.54 -11.69 -21.75
CA GLU A 142 10.81 -12.65 -22.59
C GLU A 142 9.48 -12.04 -23.10
N VAL A 143 8.67 -11.51 -22.19
CA VAL A 143 7.38 -10.87 -22.53
C VAL A 143 7.55 -9.63 -23.42
N TYR A 144 8.59 -8.84 -23.18
CA TYR A 144 8.90 -7.66 -23.99
C TYR A 144 9.28 -8.04 -25.42
N ASN A 145 10.16 -9.04 -25.59
CA ASN A 145 10.63 -9.50 -26.89
C ASN A 145 9.52 -10.16 -27.73
N GLU A 146 8.60 -10.87 -27.08
CA GLU A 146 7.47 -11.52 -27.75
C GLU A 146 6.36 -10.52 -28.16
N GLY A 147 6.34 -9.38 -27.46
CA GLY A 147 5.35 -8.34 -27.62
C GLY A 147 4.12 -8.59 -26.75
N ILE A 148 3.80 -7.58 -25.96
CA ILE A 148 2.70 -7.57 -24.99
C ILE A 148 1.35 -7.82 -25.69
N LYS A 149 0.69 -8.96 -25.39
CA LYS A 149 -0.58 -9.37 -26.03
C LYS A 149 -1.84 -8.91 -25.28
N GLN A 150 -1.76 -8.60 -23.98
CA GLN A 150 -2.95 -8.27 -23.22
C GLN A 150 -3.60 -6.98 -23.71
N PRO A 151 -4.91 -6.93 -23.97
CA PRO A 151 -5.56 -5.74 -24.54
C PRO A 151 -5.78 -4.63 -23.50
N VAL A 152 -5.86 -5.00 -22.23
CA VAL A 152 -6.19 -4.10 -21.12
C VAL A 152 -5.23 -4.37 -19.96
N SER A 153 -4.78 -3.30 -19.32
CA SER A 153 -3.95 -3.35 -18.11
C SER A 153 -4.62 -2.57 -17.00
N ILE A 154 -4.52 -3.10 -15.78
CA ILE A 154 -5.14 -2.52 -14.59
C ILE A 154 -4.04 -2.11 -13.63
N TYR A 155 -4.18 -0.93 -13.07
CA TYR A 155 -3.24 -0.34 -12.14
C TYR A 155 -4.00 0.03 -10.87
N LEU A 156 -3.82 -0.78 -9.83
CA LEU A 156 -4.22 -0.44 -8.49
C LEU A 156 -2.99 0.13 -7.80
N GLN A 157 -3.08 1.38 -7.37
CA GLN A 157 -1.98 2.07 -6.68
C GLN A 157 -2.49 2.66 -5.36
N ARG A 158 -1.65 2.62 -4.33
CA ARG A 158 -1.77 3.44 -3.13
C ARG A 158 -0.46 4.17 -2.92
N SER A 159 -0.49 5.49 -2.94
CA SER A 159 0.67 6.31 -2.61
C SER A 159 0.56 6.75 -1.16
N ASP A 160 1.57 6.42 -0.37
CA ASP A 160 1.54 6.59 1.07
C ASP A 160 2.41 7.78 1.48
N TYR A 161 1.90 8.61 2.38
CA TYR A 161 2.52 9.88 2.79
C TYR A 161 2.49 10.07 4.31
N MET A 162 3.47 10.80 4.83
CA MET A 162 3.46 11.38 6.18
C MET A 162 3.68 12.89 6.09
N VAL A 163 3.19 13.61 7.09
CA VAL A 163 3.57 15.01 7.29
C VAL A 163 4.94 15.05 7.95
N HIS A 164 5.93 15.59 7.25
CA HIS A 164 7.23 15.90 7.78
C HIS A 164 7.21 17.29 8.44
N VAL A 165 7.52 17.35 9.72
CA VAL A 165 7.64 18.58 10.50
C VAL A 165 9.08 19.07 10.43
N LYS A 166 9.27 20.25 9.84
CA LYS A 166 10.52 21.01 9.93
C LYS A 166 10.37 22.07 11.01
N GLU A 167 11.35 22.10 11.91
CA GLU A 167 11.49 23.16 12.89
C GLU A 167 12.25 24.32 12.24
N ASP A 168 11.59 25.47 12.08
CA ASP A 168 12.20 26.70 11.57
C ASP A 168 12.03 27.80 12.62
N GLY A 169 12.94 27.82 13.60
CA GLY A 169 12.84 28.69 14.76
C GLY A 169 11.62 28.34 15.64
N ALA A 170 10.68 29.27 15.80
CA ALA A 170 9.49 29.09 16.63
C ALA A 170 8.28 28.53 15.85
N GLU A 171 8.33 28.51 14.52
CA GLU A 171 7.21 28.04 13.68
C GLU A 171 7.47 26.61 13.18
N LYS A 172 6.42 25.78 13.23
CA LYS A 172 6.42 24.45 12.63
C LYS A 172 5.99 24.56 11.17
N LYS A 173 6.86 24.14 10.25
CA LYS A 173 6.50 24.02 8.83
C LYS A 173 6.17 22.57 8.51
N PHE A 174 5.01 22.36 7.89
CA PHE A 174 4.55 21.04 7.46
C PHE A 174 4.86 20.82 5.97
N GLU A 175 5.44 19.67 5.66
CA GLU A 175 5.66 19.21 4.29
C GLU A 175 5.10 17.80 4.11
N LEU A 176 4.32 17.57 3.05
CA LEU A 176 3.87 16.24 2.71
C LEU A 176 5.02 15.47 2.07
N LYS A 177 5.38 14.31 2.63
CA LYS A 177 6.46 13.45 2.11
C LYS A 177 5.99 12.04 1.87
N GLN A 178 6.27 11.55 0.66
CA GLN A 178 5.95 10.20 0.23
C GLN A 178 6.86 9.19 0.92
N ILE A 179 6.26 8.19 1.54
CA ILE A 179 6.94 7.05 2.16
C ILE A 179 7.29 6.00 1.12
N GLU A 180 6.29 5.66 0.31
CA GLU A 180 6.35 4.62 -0.71
C GLU A 180 5.15 4.70 -1.66
N VAL A 181 5.25 3.96 -2.76
CA VAL A 181 4.11 3.63 -3.62
C VAL A 181 3.91 2.14 -3.57
N ASN A 182 2.69 1.74 -3.27
CA ASN A 182 2.26 0.35 -3.26
C ASN A 182 1.40 0.08 -4.49
N GLY A 183 1.53 -1.11 -5.07
CA GLY A 183 0.70 -1.59 -6.16
C GLY A 183 0.46 -3.09 -6.03
N GLY A 184 -0.45 -3.62 -6.86
CA GLY A 184 -0.91 -5.00 -6.73
C GLY A 184 -1.75 -5.17 -5.45
N SER A 185 -1.11 -5.57 -4.34
CA SER A 185 -1.77 -5.84 -3.05
C SER A 185 -1.85 -4.66 -2.10
N ILE A 186 -2.63 -3.69 -2.48
CA ILE A 186 -2.81 -2.49 -1.68
C ILE A 186 -3.96 -2.61 -0.67
N GLY A 187 -4.16 -3.82 -0.12
CA GLY A 187 -5.29 -4.23 0.71
C GLY A 187 -5.76 -3.17 1.71
N GLY A 188 -7.06 -3.18 2.01
CA GLY A 188 -7.69 -2.21 2.91
C GLY A 188 -8.68 -1.29 2.20
N ALA A 189 -8.49 -0.95 0.92
CA ALA A 189 -9.37 -0.02 0.21
C ALA A 189 -10.85 -0.41 0.20
N ASN A 190 -11.13 -1.71 0.17
CA ASN A 190 -12.46 -2.25 -0.08
C ASN A 190 -13.30 -2.24 1.21
N GLY A 191 -13.93 -1.10 1.45
CA GLY A 191 -14.95 -0.92 2.46
C GLY A 191 -14.46 -0.79 3.90
N ILE A 192 -13.16 -0.93 4.21
CA ILE A 192 -12.65 -0.62 5.57
C ILE A 192 -12.63 0.90 5.82
N PRO A 193 -11.94 1.73 5.01
CA PRO A 193 -11.80 3.16 5.31
C PRO A 193 -13.13 3.91 5.49
N PRO A 194 -14.17 3.68 4.67
CA PRO A 194 -15.46 4.33 4.87
C PRO A 194 -16.09 3.96 6.22
N ARG A 195 -15.96 2.70 6.64
CA ARG A 195 -16.48 2.20 7.91
C ARG A 195 -15.69 2.70 9.12
N ILE A 196 -14.39 2.91 8.98
CA ILE A 196 -13.58 3.58 10.01
C ILE A 196 -14.07 5.01 10.21
N ALA A 197 -14.33 5.75 9.12
CA ALA A 197 -14.92 7.08 9.22
C ALA A 197 -16.35 7.04 9.82
N GLU A 198 -17.14 5.98 9.59
CA GLU A 198 -18.43 5.77 10.27
C GLU A 198 -18.28 5.56 11.78
N ILE A 199 -17.29 4.77 12.23
CA ILE A 199 -16.95 4.64 13.66
C ILE A 199 -16.59 6.00 14.24
N HIS A 200 -15.63 6.70 13.63
CA HIS A 200 -15.14 7.98 14.14
C HIS A 200 -16.23 9.06 14.18
N ALA A 201 -17.10 9.14 13.18
CA ALA A 201 -18.23 10.06 13.20
C ALA A 201 -19.17 9.78 14.39
N ARG A 202 -19.40 8.50 14.71
CA ARG A 202 -20.22 8.09 15.87
C ARG A 202 -19.51 8.39 17.18
N THR A 203 -18.23 8.03 17.31
CA THR A 203 -17.43 8.30 18.51
C THR A 203 -17.43 9.79 18.83
N LEU A 204 -17.18 10.65 17.83
CA LEU A 204 -17.20 12.11 18.00
C LEU A 204 -18.58 12.63 18.42
N ALA A 205 -19.66 12.12 17.83
CA ALA A 205 -21.02 12.51 18.22
C ALA A 205 -21.34 12.14 19.68
N LYS A 206 -20.87 10.97 20.15
CA LYS A 206 -21.00 10.55 21.54
C LYS A 206 -20.09 11.32 22.49
N ALA A 207 -18.93 11.74 22.01
CA ALA A 207 -17.98 12.62 22.69
C ALA A 207 -18.40 14.11 22.63
N CYS A 208 -19.70 14.39 22.52
CA CYS A 208 -20.26 15.75 22.48
C CYS A 208 -19.75 16.67 21.34
N MET A 209 -19.23 16.10 20.25
CA MET A 209 -18.91 16.80 19.00
C MET A 209 -19.82 16.35 17.84
N PRO A 210 -21.16 16.53 17.92
CA PRO A 210 -22.06 16.15 16.85
C PRO A 210 -21.98 17.12 15.65
N ASN A 211 -22.47 16.68 14.49
CA ASN A 211 -22.67 17.52 13.30
C ASN A 211 -21.40 18.16 12.71
N LEU A 212 -20.29 17.42 12.68
CA LEU A 212 -19.09 17.88 11.98
C LEU A 212 -19.37 18.13 10.48
N PRO A 213 -18.82 19.21 9.90
CA PRO A 213 -18.84 19.43 8.45
C PRO A 213 -18.31 18.22 7.68
N GLU A 214 -18.90 17.92 6.52
CA GLU A 214 -18.54 16.74 5.72
C GLU A 214 -17.08 16.76 5.26
N ASP A 215 -16.51 17.95 5.09
CA ASP A 215 -15.13 18.16 4.65
C ASP A 215 -14.10 18.09 5.79
N VAL A 216 -14.51 18.01 7.07
CA VAL A 216 -13.61 17.81 8.21
C VAL A 216 -13.24 16.33 8.39
N LEU A 217 -14.14 15.41 8.05
CA LEU A 217 -13.96 13.97 8.18
C LEU A 217 -14.10 13.29 6.81
N PRO A 218 -13.02 13.15 6.02
CA PRO A 218 -13.09 12.61 4.67
C PRO A 218 -13.52 11.12 4.72
N ARG A 219 -14.72 10.82 4.21
CA ARG A 219 -15.36 9.50 4.36
C ARG A 219 -15.03 8.46 3.28
N SER A 220 -14.35 8.86 2.20
CA SER A 220 -13.98 7.97 1.09
C SER A 220 -15.14 7.09 0.55
N LYS A 221 -16.36 7.64 0.42
CA LYS A 221 -17.58 6.86 0.13
C LYS A 221 -17.42 5.98 -1.12
N GLU A 222 -16.69 6.47 -2.12
CA GLU A 222 -16.40 5.83 -3.40
C GLU A 222 -15.51 4.59 -3.25
N ALA A 223 -14.68 4.50 -2.19
CA ALA A 223 -13.82 3.37 -1.91
C ALA A 223 -14.58 2.05 -1.73
N ARG A 224 -15.84 2.11 -1.31
CA ARG A 224 -16.65 0.91 -1.10
C ARG A 224 -16.79 0.08 -2.37
N SER A 225 -17.01 0.67 -3.54
CA SER A 225 -17.28 -0.10 -4.77
C SER A 225 -16.27 0.14 -5.90
N ALA A 226 -15.27 0.99 -5.69
CA ALA A 226 -14.34 1.37 -6.75
C ALA A 226 -13.54 0.19 -7.33
N SER A 227 -13.11 -0.77 -6.50
CA SER A 227 -12.35 -1.94 -6.99
C SER A 227 -13.24 -2.79 -7.89
N ALA A 228 -14.44 -3.14 -7.43
CA ALA A 228 -15.45 -3.84 -8.22
C ALA A 228 -15.78 -3.10 -9.53
N SER A 229 -15.97 -1.78 -9.50
CA SER A 229 -16.27 -0.97 -10.69
C SER A 229 -15.13 -0.98 -11.72
N MET A 230 -13.89 -0.83 -11.26
CA MET A 230 -12.70 -0.90 -12.11
C MET A 230 -12.54 -2.31 -12.73
N LEU A 231 -12.67 -3.35 -11.92
CA LEU A 231 -12.64 -4.75 -12.38
C LEU A 231 -13.68 -5.03 -13.45
N LEU A 232 -14.90 -4.53 -13.27
CA LEU A 232 -15.98 -4.67 -14.25
C LEU A 232 -15.74 -3.86 -15.52
N THR A 233 -15.17 -2.66 -15.39
CA THR A 233 -14.75 -1.85 -16.56
C THR A 233 -13.74 -2.61 -17.40
N ALA A 234 -12.71 -3.17 -16.78
CA ALA A 234 -11.71 -3.97 -17.47
C ALA A 234 -12.30 -5.26 -18.07
N TRP A 235 -13.20 -5.93 -17.35
CA TRP A 235 -13.94 -7.09 -17.84
C TRP A 235 -14.78 -6.80 -19.08
N ASN A 236 -15.50 -5.67 -19.08
CA ASN A 236 -16.27 -5.23 -20.23
C ASN A 236 -15.36 -4.91 -21.42
N LYS A 237 -14.19 -4.30 -21.18
CA LYS A 237 -13.22 -3.98 -22.23
C LYS A 237 -12.49 -5.19 -22.79
N PHE A 238 -12.31 -6.23 -21.99
CA PHE A 238 -11.85 -7.54 -22.48
C PHE A 238 -12.87 -8.20 -23.42
N ASN A 239 -14.14 -7.79 -23.35
CA ASN A 239 -15.20 -8.10 -24.30
C ASN A 239 -15.42 -9.61 -24.55
N ASN A 240 -15.38 -10.39 -23.48
CA ASN A 240 -15.70 -11.82 -23.52
C ASN A 240 -16.72 -12.15 -22.44
N PRO A 241 -18.00 -12.39 -22.78
CA PRO A 241 -19.05 -12.61 -21.80
C PRO A 241 -18.87 -13.90 -20.98
N LYS A 242 -18.01 -14.81 -21.43
CA LYS A 242 -17.67 -16.04 -20.71
C LYS A 242 -16.46 -15.86 -19.78
N ALA A 243 -15.78 -14.71 -19.81
CA ALA A 243 -14.61 -14.43 -18.98
C ALA A 243 -14.94 -14.51 -17.49
N ILE A 244 -14.13 -15.24 -16.72
CA ILE A 244 -14.05 -15.14 -15.26
C ILE A 244 -12.86 -14.26 -14.85
N ILE A 245 -12.96 -13.57 -13.72
CA ILE A 245 -11.86 -12.87 -13.05
C ILE A 245 -11.11 -13.89 -12.19
N VAL A 246 -9.77 -13.93 -12.23
CA VAL A 246 -8.97 -14.73 -11.29
C VAL A 246 -8.14 -13.79 -10.43
N SER A 247 -8.36 -13.80 -9.12
CA SER A 247 -7.56 -13.07 -8.13
C SER A 247 -6.57 -14.01 -7.45
N LEU A 248 -5.29 -13.68 -7.53
CA LEU A 248 -4.24 -14.48 -6.89
C LEU A 248 -4.05 -14.03 -5.44
N VAL A 249 -4.01 -15.00 -4.53
CA VAL A 249 -3.76 -14.75 -3.12
C VAL A 249 -2.49 -15.44 -2.66
N LEU A 250 -1.77 -14.85 -1.70
CA LEU A 250 -0.61 -15.54 -1.13
C LEU A 250 -0.99 -16.80 -0.36
N LYS A 251 -2.11 -16.75 0.36
CA LYS A 251 -2.52 -17.77 1.31
C LYS A 251 -3.97 -18.15 1.05
N ASP A 252 -4.24 -19.46 1.07
CA ASP A 252 -5.61 -19.99 0.98
C ASP A 252 -6.48 -19.49 2.15
N ARG A 253 -5.83 -19.29 3.31
CA ARG A 253 -6.44 -18.90 4.58
C ARG A 253 -5.84 -17.59 5.07
N SER A 254 -6.68 -16.62 5.45
CA SER A 254 -6.24 -15.29 5.88
C SER A 254 -7.20 -14.70 6.90
N LYS A 255 -6.64 -13.95 7.85
CA LYS A 255 -7.43 -13.13 8.79
C LYS A 255 -8.24 -12.05 8.05
N TRP A 256 -7.72 -11.56 6.91
CA TRP A 256 -8.34 -10.56 6.04
C TRP A 256 -9.32 -11.16 5.00
N HIS A 257 -9.92 -12.33 5.30
CA HIS A 257 -10.80 -13.02 4.36
C HIS A 257 -12.01 -12.19 3.92
N PHE A 258 -12.60 -11.41 4.82
CA PHE A 258 -13.77 -10.59 4.50
C PHE A 258 -13.46 -9.48 3.51
N CYS A 259 -12.31 -8.79 3.64
CA CYS A 259 -11.86 -7.76 2.68
C CYS A 259 -11.68 -8.34 1.28
N LYS A 260 -11.14 -9.56 1.19
CA LYS A 260 -10.98 -10.30 -0.05
C LYS A 260 -12.35 -10.60 -0.67
N ARG A 261 -13.27 -11.20 0.08
CA ARG A 261 -14.62 -11.56 -0.41
C ARG A 261 -15.51 -10.35 -0.71
N PHE A 262 -15.20 -9.18 -0.14
CA PHE A 262 -16.00 -7.98 -0.34
C PHE A 262 -16.14 -7.60 -1.82
N ASP A 263 -15.03 -7.59 -2.57
CA ASP A 263 -15.04 -7.28 -4.01
C ASP A 263 -15.86 -8.28 -4.82
N GLU A 264 -15.79 -9.56 -4.45
CA GLU A 264 -16.61 -10.60 -5.07
C GLU A 264 -18.10 -10.33 -4.85
N TYR A 265 -18.50 -10.07 -3.61
CA TYR A 265 -19.91 -9.82 -3.31
C TYR A 265 -20.42 -8.55 -3.96
N GLU A 266 -19.61 -7.50 -4.08
CA GLU A 266 -19.99 -6.31 -4.83
C GLU A 266 -20.11 -6.58 -6.33
N ILE A 267 -19.20 -7.36 -6.92
CA ILE A 267 -19.29 -7.78 -8.32
C ILE A 267 -20.54 -8.64 -8.55
N ASP A 268 -20.82 -9.61 -7.68
CA ASP A 268 -22.01 -10.47 -7.75
C ASP A 268 -23.29 -9.63 -7.67
N ARG A 269 -23.34 -8.68 -6.73
CA ARG A 269 -24.46 -7.75 -6.55
C ARG A 269 -24.68 -6.88 -7.79
N ILE A 270 -23.63 -6.24 -8.31
CA ILE A 270 -23.70 -5.34 -9.47
C ILE A 270 -24.08 -6.12 -10.74
N THR A 271 -23.53 -7.32 -10.91
CA THR A 271 -23.69 -8.10 -12.15
C THR A 271 -24.82 -9.12 -12.09
N LYS A 272 -25.51 -9.25 -10.95
CA LYS A 272 -26.50 -10.30 -10.68
C LYS A 272 -25.92 -11.71 -10.93
N ASN A 273 -24.73 -11.97 -10.37
CA ASN A 273 -23.96 -13.22 -10.51
C ASN A 273 -23.50 -13.57 -11.93
N ARG A 274 -23.48 -12.60 -12.86
CA ARG A 274 -23.07 -12.83 -14.25
C ARG A 274 -21.56 -12.94 -14.41
N VAL A 275 -20.79 -12.16 -13.65
CA VAL A 275 -19.33 -12.18 -13.69
C VAL A 275 -18.84 -12.99 -12.50
N LYS A 276 -18.03 -14.04 -12.75
CA LYS A 276 -17.46 -14.87 -11.70
C LYS A 276 -16.06 -14.38 -11.36
N ILE A 277 -15.74 -14.32 -10.07
CA ILE A 277 -14.38 -14.17 -9.59
C ILE A 277 -13.94 -15.46 -8.88
N VAL A 278 -12.75 -15.93 -9.20
CA VAL A 278 -12.12 -17.11 -8.59
C VAL A 278 -10.87 -16.65 -7.88
N TYR A 279 -10.71 -17.10 -6.64
CA TYR A 279 -9.47 -16.87 -5.90
C TYR A 279 -8.63 -18.12 -5.94
N LEU A 280 -7.37 -17.97 -6.34
CA LEU A 280 -6.38 -19.06 -6.31
C LEU A 280 -5.21 -18.64 -5.45
N SER A 281 -4.69 -19.53 -4.61
CA SER A 281 -3.36 -19.27 -4.07
C SER A 281 -2.30 -19.36 -5.13
N ILE A 282 -1.12 -18.80 -4.85
CA ILE A 282 0.05 -18.99 -5.71
C ILE A 282 0.36 -20.48 -5.90
N SER A 283 0.25 -21.29 -4.85
CA SER A 283 0.47 -22.74 -4.93
C SER A 283 -0.51 -23.44 -5.87
N GLU A 284 -1.80 -23.13 -5.76
CA GLU A 284 -2.83 -23.62 -6.69
C GLU A 284 -2.58 -23.11 -8.11
N ALA A 285 -2.24 -21.83 -8.24
CA ALA A 285 -1.95 -21.21 -9.53
C ALA A 285 -0.79 -21.90 -10.24
N VAL A 286 0.32 -22.22 -9.55
CA VAL A 286 1.44 -22.97 -10.16
C VAL A 286 1.00 -24.35 -10.66
N GLN A 287 0.12 -25.03 -9.94
CA GLN A 287 -0.36 -26.35 -10.33
C GLN A 287 -1.34 -26.31 -11.49
N MET A 288 -2.22 -25.31 -11.51
CA MET A 288 -3.36 -25.23 -12.42
C MET A 288 -3.12 -24.31 -13.64
N LEU A 289 -2.15 -23.41 -13.57
CA LEU A 289 -1.76 -22.54 -14.68
C LEU A 289 -0.71 -23.21 -15.57
N ARG A 290 -0.91 -23.14 -16.89
CA ARG A 290 0.00 -23.62 -17.94
C ARG A 290 0.15 -22.53 -18.99
N MET A 291 1.35 -22.32 -19.50
CA MET A 291 1.57 -21.41 -20.62
C MET A 291 1.44 -22.22 -21.91
N ASP A 292 0.60 -21.76 -22.85
CA ASP A 292 0.44 -22.39 -24.15
C ASP A 292 1.58 -21.98 -25.12
N GLU A 293 1.64 -22.60 -26.30
CA GLU A 293 2.63 -22.29 -27.35
C GLU A 293 2.51 -20.85 -27.90
N ASP A 294 1.35 -20.22 -27.72
CA ASP A 294 1.10 -18.80 -28.02
C ASP A 294 1.42 -17.87 -26.84
N PHE A 295 2.14 -18.39 -25.82
CA PHE A 295 2.53 -17.75 -24.57
C PHE A 295 1.37 -17.16 -23.75
N THR A 296 0.16 -17.57 -24.09
CA THR A 296 -1.00 -17.27 -23.28
C THR A 296 -0.92 -18.10 -22.01
N LEU A 297 -0.80 -17.46 -20.85
CA LEU A 297 -0.92 -18.14 -19.56
C LEU A 297 -2.36 -18.66 -19.41
N ARG A 298 -2.60 -19.93 -19.07
CA ARG A 298 -3.93 -20.55 -19.06
C ARG A 298 -4.25 -21.28 -17.76
N LEU A 299 -5.45 -21.10 -17.21
CA LEU A 299 -5.98 -21.94 -16.11
C LEU A 299 -6.94 -22.94 -16.72
N GLU A 300 -6.64 -24.24 -16.62
CA GLU A 300 -7.47 -25.30 -17.22
C GLU A 300 -7.77 -25.01 -18.72
N GLY A 301 -6.75 -24.59 -19.49
CA GLY A 301 -6.86 -24.38 -20.94
C GLY A 301 -7.41 -23.01 -21.42
N LYS A 302 -7.58 -21.98 -20.55
CA LYS A 302 -8.03 -20.62 -21.01
C LYS A 302 -7.15 -19.45 -20.58
N PRO A 303 -6.97 -18.38 -21.40
CA PRO A 303 -6.08 -17.20 -21.26
C PRO A 303 -6.09 -16.39 -19.96
N LYS A 304 -4.90 -15.87 -19.56
CA LYS A 304 -4.54 -15.07 -18.35
C LYS A 304 -3.54 -13.96 -18.71
N SER A 305 -3.43 -12.91 -17.87
CA SER A 305 -2.77 -11.64 -18.22
C SER A 305 -1.98 -10.97 -17.06
N PRO A 306 -0.69 -11.26 -16.83
CA PRO A 306 0.14 -10.59 -15.80
C PRO A 306 0.73 -9.25 -16.27
N SER A 307 1.05 -8.33 -15.34
CA SER A 307 1.89 -7.15 -15.58
C SER A 307 2.98 -7.02 -14.52
N LEU A 308 4.04 -7.82 -14.67
CA LEU A 308 5.22 -7.77 -13.80
C LEU A 308 6.00 -6.45 -13.92
N PHE A 309 5.88 -5.77 -15.06
CA PHE A 309 6.46 -4.45 -15.27
C PHE A 309 5.94 -3.40 -14.28
N TYR A 310 4.65 -3.47 -13.93
CA TYR A 310 4.08 -2.55 -12.96
C TYR A 310 4.63 -2.81 -11.55
N GLU A 311 4.74 -4.07 -11.15
CA GLU A 311 5.33 -4.44 -9.85
C GLU A 311 6.78 -3.95 -9.71
N LEU A 312 7.57 -4.06 -10.78
CA LEU A 312 8.93 -3.50 -10.80
C LEU A 312 8.90 -1.97 -10.74
N SER A 313 7.99 -1.33 -11.46
CA SER A 313 7.91 0.14 -11.52
C SER A 313 7.69 0.79 -10.16
N ILE A 314 6.95 0.16 -9.25
CA ILE A 314 6.59 0.73 -7.93
C ILE A 314 7.64 0.48 -6.84
N SER A 315 8.73 -0.22 -7.15
CA SER A 315 9.73 -0.60 -6.14
C SER A 315 10.44 0.61 -5.51
N LYS A 316 11.02 0.39 -4.32
CA LYS A 316 11.85 1.39 -3.62
C LYS A 316 13.04 1.85 -4.46
N LYS A 317 13.67 0.96 -5.24
CA LYS A 317 14.76 1.35 -6.15
C LYS A 317 14.29 2.30 -7.26
N VAL A 318 13.14 2.03 -7.88
CA VAL A 318 12.59 2.93 -8.90
C VAL A 318 12.18 4.27 -8.28
N GLN A 319 11.52 4.25 -7.11
CA GLN A 319 11.19 5.46 -6.36
C GLN A 319 12.44 6.31 -6.10
N GLN A 320 13.53 5.69 -5.64
CA GLN A 320 14.82 6.38 -5.42
C GLN A 320 15.35 7.00 -6.71
N VAL A 321 15.40 6.26 -7.82
CA VAL A 321 15.90 6.81 -9.10
C VAL A 321 15.03 7.97 -9.59
N LEU A 322 13.72 7.92 -9.39
CA LEU A 322 12.81 9.00 -9.76
C LEU A 322 13.08 10.30 -8.99
N THR A 323 13.72 10.25 -7.81
CA THR A 323 14.10 11.47 -7.07
C THR A 323 15.22 12.27 -7.75
N LEU A 324 16.01 11.62 -8.61
CA LEU A 324 17.13 12.28 -9.30
C LEU A 324 16.65 13.40 -10.24
N PRO A 325 17.47 14.43 -10.49
CA PRO A 325 17.14 15.49 -11.45
C PRO A 325 16.81 14.92 -12.83
N GLY A 326 15.70 15.37 -13.43
CA GLY A 326 15.29 14.99 -14.78
C GLY A 326 14.57 13.63 -14.89
N MET A 327 14.56 12.80 -13.84
CA MET A 327 13.98 11.44 -13.94
C MET A 327 12.45 11.43 -13.94
N VAL A 328 11.79 12.37 -13.27
CA VAL A 328 10.32 12.54 -13.40
C VAL A 328 10.01 13.16 -14.76
N GLU A 329 10.74 14.20 -15.12
CA GLU A 329 10.60 14.99 -16.35
C GLU A 329 10.69 14.11 -17.61
N ARG A 330 11.57 13.09 -17.60
CA ARG A 330 11.65 12.05 -18.65
C ARG A 330 10.28 11.47 -19.00
N PHE A 331 9.41 11.28 -18.01
CA PHE A 331 8.08 10.69 -18.18
C PHE A 331 6.98 11.71 -18.40
N PHE A 332 7.27 13.02 -18.41
CA PHE A 332 6.32 14.10 -18.67
C PHE A 332 6.94 15.11 -19.66
N PRO A 333 7.16 14.70 -20.92
CA PRO A 333 7.83 15.56 -21.91
C PRO A 333 6.96 16.70 -22.42
N ASP A 334 5.64 16.64 -22.23
CA ASP A 334 4.73 17.73 -22.59
C ASP A 334 4.85 18.87 -21.56
N PRO A 335 5.21 20.10 -21.97
CA PRO A 335 5.29 21.25 -21.06
C PRO A 335 3.98 21.54 -20.31
N ASN A 336 2.83 21.15 -20.85
CA ASN A 336 1.53 21.31 -20.18
C ASN A 336 1.40 20.41 -18.93
N GLU A 337 2.24 19.37 -18.82
CA GLU A 337 2.28 18.47 -17.66
C GLU A 337 3.29 18.92 -16.59
N ALA A 338 3.98 20.05 -16.78
CA ALA A 338 4.92 20.59 -15.80
C ALA A 338 4.35 20.75 -14.37
N PRO A 339 3.07 21.17 -14.17
CA PRO A 339 2.47 21.19 -12.83
C PRO A 339 2.38 19.80 -12.18
N MET A 340 2.19 18.73 -12.96
CA MET A 340 2.20 17.36 -12.45
C MET A 340 3.58 16.97 -11.93
N VAL A 341 4.63 17.31 -12.69
CA VAL A 341 6.02 17.08 -12.29
C VAL A 341 6.33 17.82 -10.99
N GLN A 342 5.95 19.10 -10.90
CA GLN A 342 6.16 19.91 -9.69
C GLN A 342 5.44 19.31 -8.48
N GLY A 343 4.18 18.92 -8.64
CA GLY A 343 3.40 18.24 -7.58
C GLY A 343 4.08 16.95 -7.11
N ILE A 344 4.50 16.09 -8.04
CA ILE A 344 5.22 14.85 -7.71
C ILE A 344 6.50 15.15 -6.94
N ARG A 345 7.38 16.00 -7.49
CA ARG A 345 8.70 16.30 -6.89
C ARG A 345 8.58 16.92 -5.50
N LYS A 346 7.53 17.74 -5.25
CA LYS A 346 7.27 18.35 -3.95
C LYS A 346 7.11 17.29 -2.84
N THR A 347 6.50 16.15 -3.18
CA THR A 347 6.27 15.05 -2.24
C THR A 347 7.50 14.18 -1.97
N PHE A 348 8.56 14.27 -2.74
CA PHE A 348 9.72 13.40 -2.54
C PHE A 348 10.48 13.76 -1.27
N ALA A 349 10.80 12.73 -0.49
CA ALA A 349 11.86 12.74 0.49
C ALA A 349 13.20 12.52 -0.21
N ARG A 350 14.29 12.89 0.44
CA ARG A 350 15.65 12.61 -0.04
C ARG A 350 15.91 11.11 -0.01
N MET A 351 16.41 10.59 -1.12
CA MET A 351 16.75 9.19 -1.30
C MET A 351 18.08 9.07 -2.04
N TRP A 352 18.88 8.07 -1.68
CA TRP A 352 20.20 7.82 -2.25
C TRP A 352 20.31 6.38 -2.72
N GLY A 353 20.88 6.21 -3.91
CA GLY A 353 21.40 4.92 -4.38
C GLY A 353 22.73 4.62 -3.69
N LEU A 354 23.05 3.33 -3.54
CA LEU A 354 24.26 2.87 -2.85
C LEU A 354 25.14 2.00 -3.76
N GLU A 355 24.80 1.90 -5.04
CA GLU A 355 25.47 1.08 -6.04
C GLU A 355 26.82 1.63 -6.51
N ASN A 356 27.01 2.95 -6.46
CA ASN A 356 28.22 3.59 -6.96
C ASN A 356 29.36 3.57 -5.93
N ASP A 357 30.58 3.87 -6.38
CA ASP A 357 31.75 4.08 -5.53
C ASP A 357 32.34 5.51 -5.69
N ASP A 358 31.48 6.47 -6.04
CA ASP A 358 31.83 7.88 -6.10
C ASP A 358 31.95 8.50 -4.70
N GLN A 359 32.48 9.73 -4.65
CA GLN A 359 32.69 10.45 -3.41
C GLN A 359 31.38 10.69 -2.64
N GLU A 360 30.32 11.10 -3.34
CA GLU A 360 29.01 11.39 -2.74
C GLU A 360 28.42 10.14 -2.07
N THR A 361 28.49 8.99 -2.73
CA THR A 361 28.01 7.71 -2.21
C THR A 361 28.81 7.25 -0.99
N ARG A 362 30.14 7.47 -0.98
CA ARG A 362 30.97 7.13 0.18
C ARG A 362 30.70 8.05 1.37
N GLU A 363 30.50 9.34 1.12
CA GLU A 363 30.17 10.33 2.15
C GLU A 363 28.80 10.04 2.77
N ILE A 364 27.77 9.76 1.98
CA ILE A 364 26.44 9.47 2.53
C ILE A 364 26.40 8.15 3.31
N ILE A 365 27.16 7.13 2.88
CA ILE A 365 27.30 5.88 3.65
C ILE A 365 28.02 6.14 4.97
N ALA A 366 29.09 6.95 4.96
CA ALA A 366 29.81 7.29 6.17
C ALA A 366 28.93 8.09 7.16
N ASP A 367 28.17 9.07 6.66
CA ASP A 367 27.22 9.83 7.49
C ASP A 367 26.13 8.91 8.07
N ALA A 368 25.57 7.99 7.27
CA ALA A 368 24.55 7.05 7.73
C ALA A 368 25.08 6.04 8.76
N ILE A 369 26.37 5.70 8.73
CA ILE A 369 27.02 4.87 9.75
C ILE A 369 27.27 5.66 11.04
N ALA A 370 27.61 6.94 10.93
CA ALA A 370 27.90 7.81 12.06
C ALA A 370 26.63 8.35 12.75
N HIS A 371 25.59 8.58 11.96
CA HIS A 371 24.32 9.19 12.34
C HIS A 371 23.12 8.38 11.83
N PRO A 372 23.00 7.10 12.22
CA PRO A 372 21.97 6.21 11.68
C PRO A 372 20.54 6.63 12.01
N GLU A 373 20.35 7.46 13.04
CA GLU A 373 19.05 7.99 13.46
C GLU A 373 18.40 8.88 12.39
N ARG A 374 19.20 9.40 11.45
CA ARG A 374 18.76 10.29 10.36
C ARG A 374 18.26 9.54 9.13
N TYR A 375 18.38 8.22 9.10
CA TYR A 375 18.16 7.44 7.88
C TYR A 375 17.33 6.18 8.11
N VAL A 376 16.81 5.66 7.00
CA VAL A 376 16.20 4.34 6.90
C VAL A 376 16.83 3.63 5.72
N LEU A 377 17.33 2.42 5.94
CA LEU A 377 17.89 1.59 4.88
C LEU A 377 16.83 0.58 4.46
N LYS A 378 16.40 0.65 3.21
CA LYS A 378 15.28 -0.16 2.69
C LYS A 378 15.80 -1.16 1.65
N PRO A 379 15.57 -2.47 1.81
CA PRO A 379 15.75 -3.42 0.73
C PRO A 379 14.63 -3.28 -0.32
N ASN A 380 14.83 -3.83 -1.51
CA ASN A 380 13.79 -3.92 -2.54
C ASN A 380 12.77 -5.04 -2.23
N GLN A 381 12.07 -4.92 -1.11
CA GLN A 381 11.03 -5.85 -0.66
C GLN A 381 9.75 -5.11 -0.27
N GLU A 382 8.61 -5.78 -0.46
CA GLU A 382 7.27 -5.26 -0.13
C GLU A 382 6.66 -5.99 1.07
N GLY A 383 5.66 -5.37 1.73
CA GLY A 383 4.86 -6.01 2.78
C GLY A 383 5.21 -5.66 4.24
N GLY A 384 6.11 -4.70 4.47
CA GLY A 384 6.47 -4.17 5.80
C GLY A 384 7.44 -5.05 6.60
N GLY A 385 8.11 -4.47 7.61
CA GLY A 385 8.99 -5.18 8.54
C GLY A 385 10.34 -5.61 7.95
N LYS A 386 10.80 -4.96 6.88
CA LYS A 386 12.05 -5.31 6.18
C LYS A 386 13.11 -4.21 6.20
N ASN A 387 12.77 -3.04 6.75
CA ASN A 387 13.68 -1.91 6.81
C ASN A 387 14.67 -2.07 7.96
N PHE A 388 15.86 -1.52 7.79
CA PHE A 388 16.90 -1.49 8.82
C PHE A 388 16.94 -0.08 9.42
N TRP A 389 17.05 -0.01 10.74
CA TRP A 389 16.98 1.22 11.52
C TRP A 389 18.15 1.32 12.48
N GLU A 390 18.57 2.55 12.82
CA GLU A 390 19.51 2.81 13.92
C GLU A 390 20.79 1.95 13.83
N LYS A 391 21.16 1.29 14.93
CA LYS A 391 22.31 0.40 14.99
C LYS A 391 22.28 -0.71 13.93
N GLU A 392 21.10 -1.27 13.63
CA GLU A 392 20.96 -2.33 12.63
C GLU A 392 21.30 -1.83 11.23
N LEU A 393 20.88 -0.60 10.89
CA LEU A 393 21.24 0.08 9.66
C LEU A 393 22.76 0.24 9.55
N ALA A 394 23.40 0.78 10.59
CA ALA A 394 24.84 1.03 10.59
C ALA A 394 25.64 -0.29 10.48
N ASP A 395 25.24 -1.32 11.24
CA ASP A 395 25.88 -2.64 11.19
C ASP A 395 25.70 -3.30 9.81
N LYS A 396 24.53 -3.13 9.19
CA LYS A 396 24.29 -3.61 7.82
C LYS A 396 25.21 -2.91 6.82
N LEU A 397 25.30 -1.58 6.85
CA LEU A 397 26.16 -0.83 5.92
C LEU A 397 27.65 -1.18 6.05
N ARG A 398 28.13 -1.50 7.27
CA ARG A 398 29.52 -1.95 7.49
C ARG A 398 29.82 -3.32 6.88
N THR A 399 28.81 -4.17 6.70
CA THR A 399 28.99 -5.57 6.27
C THR A 399 28.66 -5.79 4.79
N LEU A 400 27.86 -4.92 4.17
CA LEU A 400 27.52 -5.02 2.76
C LEU A 400 28.74 -4.79 1.87
N THR A 401 29.00 -5.75 0.98
CA THR A 401 29.96 -5.53 -0.12
C THR A 401 29.42 -4.47 -1.10
N PRO A 402 30.29 -3.79 -1.87
CA PRO A 402 29.85 -2.80 -2.86
C PRO A 402 28.74 -3.31 -3.80
N LYS A 403 28.81 -4.58 -4.23
CA LYS A 403 27.78 -5.20 -5.08
C LYS A 403 26.45 -5.40 -4.36
N GLN A 404 26.48 -5.81 -3.09
CA GLN A 404 25.24 -6.04 -2.32
C GLN A 404 24.54 -4.72 -1.97
N ARG A 405 25.26 -3.60 -1.89
CA ARG A 405 24.66 -2.28 -1.63
C ARG A 405 23.59 -1.91 -2.67
N ALA A 406 23.75 -2.33 -3.92
CA ALA A 406 22.79 -2.05 -4.99
C ALA A 406 21.36 -2.56 -4.69
N ALA A 407 21.22 -3.60 -3.86
CA ALA A 407 19.91 -4.14 -3.47
C ALA A 407 19.17 -3.29 -2.41
N PHE A 408 19.78 -2.20 -1.96
CA PHE A 408 19.25 -1.30 -0.95
C PHE A 408 19.19 0.14 -1.47
N ILE A 409 18.29 0.91 -0.88
CA ILE A 409 18.30 2.38 -0.97
C ILE A 409 18.39 2.95 0.43
N LEU A 410 18.98 4.14 0.55
CA LEU A 410 18.94 4.94 1.75
C LEU A 410 17.90 6.03 1.58
N MET A 411 17.06 6.25 2.58
CA MET A 411 16.06 7.33 2.59
C MET A 411 16.27 8.16 3.85
N GLU A 412 16.04 9.46 3.77
CA GLU A 412 16.02 10.29 4.97
C GLU A 412 14.90 9.81 5.91
N ARG A 413 15.19 9.77 7.21
CA ARG A 413 14.16 9.51 8.19
C ARG A 413 13.33 10.78 8.35
N LEU A 414 12.04 10.65 8.08
CA LEU A 414 11.12 11.75 8.31
C LEU A 414 10.93 11.98 9.80
N ASN A 415 10.80 13.26 10.18
CA ASN A 415 10.26 13.70 11.45
C ASN A 415 8.73 13.85 11.31
N PRO A 416 7.91 12.86 11.68
CA PRO A 416 6.47 12.89 11.45
C PRO A 416 5.74 13.85 12.39
N LEU A 417 4.56 14.33 11.99
CA LEU A 417 3.63 14.98 12.92
C LEU A 417 3.15 13.96 13.97
N VAL A 418 3.51 14.21 15.23
CA VAL A 418 3.04 13.42 16.38
C VAL A 418 1.77 14.03 16.95
N VAL A 419 0.77 13.20 17.16
CA VAL A 419 -0.50 13.52 17.83
C VAL A 419 -0.80 12.46 18.86
N GLN A 420 -1.79 12.67 19.72
CA GLN A 420 -2.19 11.66 20.70
C GLN A 420 -3.51 11.01 20.30
N ASN A 421 -3.64 9.70 20.54
CA ASN A 421 -4.87 8.96 20.26
C ASN A 421 -4.95 7.67 21.09
N TYR A 422 -6.11 7.03 21.08
CA TYR A 422 -6.30 5.68 21.62
C TYR A 422 -6.22 4.66 20.50
N LEU A 423 -5.38 3.64 20.65
CA LEU A 423 -5.28 2.52 19.74
C LEU A 423 -6.05 1.33 20.32
N ILE A 424 -6.94 0.75 19.52
CA ILE A 424 -7.76 -0.39 19.90
C ILE A 424 -7.32 -1.60 19.07
N TRP A 425 -6.72 -2.58 19.75
CA TRP A 425 -6.50 -3.90 19.19
C TRP A 425 -7.55 -4.88 19.69
N PRO A 426 -7.85 -5.94 18.92
CA PRO A 426 -8.82 -6.93 19.35
C PRO A 426 -8.32 -7.68 20.59
N MET A 427 -9.21 -7.90 21.55
CA MET A 427 -8.92 -8.63 22.80
C MET A 427 -7.92 -7.96 23.74
N GLU A 428 -7.53 -6.70 23.48
CA GLU A 428 -6.61 -5.92 24.29
C GLU A 428 -7.30 -4.69 24.89
N LYS A 429 -6.76 -4.15 25.98
CA LYS A 429 -7.22 -2.84 26.50
C LYS A 429 -6.81 -1.75 25.51
N ALA A 430 -7.67 -0.75 25.30
CA ALA A 430 -7.30 0.44 24.53
C ALA A 430 -6.06 1.12 25.14
N ILE A 431 -5.14 1.55 24.30
CA ILE A 431 -3.88 2.18 24.72
C ILE A 431 -3.89 3.64 24.28
N TYR A 432 -3.74 4.56 25.22
CA TYR A 432 -3.53 5.96 24.94
C TYR A 432 -2.03 6.28 24.79
N SER A 433 -1.64 6.89 23.68
CA SER A 433 -0.23 7.15 23.39
C SER A 433 -0.03 8.24 22.34
N ASP A 434 1.22 8.66 22.20
CA ASP A 434 1.71 9.42 21.06
C ASP A 434 1.75 8.51 19.82
N VAL A 435 1.16 9.00 18.74
CA VAL A 435 0.98 8.28 17.49
C VAL A 435 1.37 9.13 16.29
N VAL A 436 1.64 8.44 15.19
CA VAL A 436 1.90 9.04 13.88
C VAL A 436 1.00 8.40 12.83
N THR A 437 0.44 9.23 11.96
CA THR A 437 -0.50 8.81 10.92
C THR A 437 0.14 8.88 9.54
N GLU A 438 0.00 7.80 8.79
CA GLU A 438 0.36 7.67 7.39
C GLU A 438 -0.91 7.64 6.53
N VAL A 439 -0.99 8.54 5.56
CA VAL A 439 -2.13 8.67 4.65
C VAL A 439 -1.82 7.96 3.34
N GLY A 440 -2.59 6.92 3.02
CA GLY A 440 -2.49 6.20 1.77
C GLY A 440 -3.60 6.56 0.79
N VAL A 441 -3.28 7.30 -0.26
CA VAL A 441 -4.25 7.73 -1.27
C VAL A 441 -4.33 6.71 -2.40
N TYR A 442 -5.53 6.21 -2.68
CA TYR A 442 -5.77 5.23 -3.72
C TYR A 442 -6.01 5.86 -5.09
N THR A 443 -5.51 5.19 -6.13
CA THR A 443 -5.91 5.43 -7.51
C THR A 443 -6.06 4.13 -8.26
N TYR A 444 -7.18 3.98 -8.97
CA TYR A 444 -7.49 2.81 -9.79
C TYR A 444 -7.61 3.23 -11.25
N CYS A 445 -6.77 2.63 -12.09
CA CYS A 445 -6.74 2.94 -13.51
C CYS A 445 -6.94 1.67 -14.35
N VAL A 446 -7.64 1.83 -15.45
CA VAL A 446 -7.70 0.86 -16.55
C VAL A 446 -7.14 1.54 -17.78
N TYR A 447 -6.14 0.94 -18.40
CA TYR A 447 -5.52 1.42 -19.63
C TYR A 447 -5.72 0.42 -20.76
N ASN A 448 -5.87 0.93 -21.98
CA ASN A 448 -5.63 0.13 -23.18
C ASN A 448 -4.13 -0.13 -23.26
N THR A 449 -3.73 -1.39 -23.22
CA THR A 449 -2.30 -1.75 -23.20
C THR A 449 -1.59 -1.40 -24.51
N LYS A 450 -2.31 -1.44 -25.64
CA LYS A 450 -1.70 -1.25 -26.95
C LYS A 450 -1.23 0.19 -27.15
N ASP A 451 -2.14 1.15 -26.98
CA ASP A 451 -1.89 2.57 -27.22
C ASP A 451 -1.63 3.38 -25.94
N GLY A 452 -1.83 2.79 -24.76
CA GLY A 452 -1.65 3.46 -23.48
C GLY A 452 -2.77 4.43 -23.11
N THR A 453 -3.90 4.42 -23.81
CA THR A 453 -5.03 5.31 -23.53
C THR A 453 -5.67 4.97 -22.18
N LEU A 454 -5.87 5.99 -21.35
CA LEU A 454 -6.61 5.87 -20.09
C LEU A 454 -8.10 5.63 -20.38
N VAL A 455 -8.59 4.46 -20.00
CA VAL A 455 -9.99 4.04 -20.20
C VAL A 455 -10.85 4.37 -18.98
N HIS A 456 -10.28 4.23 -17.79
CA HIS A 456 -10.96 4.52 -16.53
C HIS A 456 -9.94 5.03 -15.52
N TYR A 457 -10.32 6.06 -14.79
CA TYR A 457 -9.60 6.57 -13.63
C TYR A 457 -10.61 6.81 -12.52
N THR A 458 -10.28 6.35 -11.31
CA THR A 458 -10.96 6.77 -10.10
C THR A 458 -9.95 6.94 -8.98
N GLN A 459 -10.22 7.92 -8.11
CA GLN A 459 -9.54 8.12 -6.84
C GLN A 459 -10.56 7.80 -5.74
N PRO A 460 -10.63 6.54 -5.26
CA PRO A 460 -11.69 6.12 -4.35
C PRO A 460 -11.68 6.78 -2.98
N GLY A 461 -10.58 7.46 -2.64
CA GLY A 461 -10.31 8.01 -1.32
C GLY A 461 -9.00 7.46 -0.77
N GLN A 462 -8.97 7.22 0.53
CA GLN A 462 -7.74 6.98 1.27
C GLN A 462 -7.92 5.88 2.31
N MET A 463 -6.82 5.22 2.67
CA MET A 463 -6.71 4.40 3.87
C MET A 463 -5.61 5.03 4.71
N ASN A 464 -5.91 5.32 5.96
CA ASN A 464 -4.92 5.83 6.89
C ASN A 464 -4.50 4.74 7.86
N ARG A 465 -3.22 4.74 8.19
CA ARG A 465 -2.61 3.84 9.15
C ARG A 465 -2.02 4.68 10.26
N THR A 466 -2.29 4.28 11.49
CA THR A 466 -1.72 4.95 12.66
C THR A 466 -0.95 3.93 13.48
N LYS A 467 0.22 4.34 13.97
CA LYS A 467 1.10 3.52 14.81
C LYS A 467 1.61 4.37 15.97
N LEU A 468 2.14 3.71 17.00
CA LEU A 468 2.89 4.39 18.06
C LEU A 468 4.03 5.23 17.46
N ALA A 469 4.24 6.44 17.95
CA ALA A 469 5.32 7.32 17.50
C ALA A 469 6.71 6.71 17.73
N SER A 470 6.84 5.87 18.76
CA SER A 470 8.05 5.10 19.08
C SER A 470 8.29 3.91 18.16
N SER A 471 7.30 3.50 17.35
CA SER A 471 7.44 2.33 16.47
C SER A 471 8.04 2.70 15.12
N ASN A 472 9.07 1.97 14.71
CA ASN A 472 9.66 2.11 13.37
C ASN A 472 8.76 1.53 12.26
N GLU A 473 8.03 0.46 12.55
CA GLU A 473 7.14 -0.21 11.58
C GLU A 473 5.66 0.09 11.85
N GLY A 474 4.83 0.14 10.80
CA GLY A 474 3.41 0.54 10.89
C GLY A 474 2.43 -0.37 10.14
N GLY A 475 2.84 -1.60 9.85
CA GLY A 475 2.02 -2.54 9.10
C GLY A 475 0.87 -3.09 9.92
N ILE A 476 -0.39 -2.75 9.58
CA ILE A 476 -1.58 -3.33 10.22
C ILE A 476 -1.59 -4.86 10.14
N SER A 477 -1.18 -5.41 8.99
CA SER A 477 -1.12 -6.88 8.83
C SER A 477 -0.06 -7.52 9.72
N ALA A 478 1.04 -6.82 9.98
CA ALA A 478 2.11 -7.22 10.89
C ALA A 478 1.75 -6.99 12.37
N GLY A 479 0.66 -6.28 12.66
CA GLY A 479 0.17 -6.04 14.02
C GLY A 479 0.71 -4.75 14.67
N THR A 480 1.59 -4.02 14.00
CA THR A 480 2.27 -2.82 14.55
C THR A 480 1.51 -1.51 14.35
N GLY A 481 0.42 -1.53 13.59
CA GLY A 481 -0.43 -0.36 13.34
C GLY A 481 -1.91 -0.72 13.34
N VAL A 482 -2.74 0.31 13.36
CA VAL A 482 -4.21 0.25 13.37
C VAL A 482 -4.77 1.09 12.22
N PHE A 483 -6.02 0.83 11.82
CA PHE A 483 -6.72 1.67 10.83
C PHE A 483 -7.15 3.01 11.43
N ASP A 484 -7.21 4.05 10.60
CA ASP A 484 -7.58 5.39 11.04
C ASP A 484 -8.36 6.17 9.97
N SER A 485 -9.08 7.21 10.38
CA SER A 485 -9.56 8.28 9.50
C SER A 485 -9.00 9.63 9.98
N LEU A 486 -9.17 10.67 9.19
CA LEU A 486 -8.54 11.96 9.49
C LEU A 486 -9.54 12.96 10.05
N TYR A 487 -9.08 13.80 10.97
CA TYR A 487 -9.75 15.04 11.35
C TYR A 487 -9.00 16.20 10.72
N LEU A 488 -9.57 16.82 9.68
CA LEU A 488 -8.92 17.87 8.91
C LEU A 488 -9.09 19.24 9.58
N TYR A 489 -7.96 19.83 10.01
CA TYR A 489 -7.91 21.17 10.60
C TYR A 489 -7.25 22.20 9.68
#